data_AF-A0A6B3N274-F1
#
_entry.id   AF-A0A6B3N274-F1
#
_cell.length_a   1.000
_cell.length_b   1.000
_cell.length_c   1.000
_cell.angle_alpha   90.00
_cell.angle_beta   90.00
_cell.angle_gamma   90.00
#
_symmetry.space_group_name_H-M   'P 1'
#
loop_
_entity.id
_entity.type
_entity.pdbx_description
1 polymer ?
#
loop_
_entity_poly.entity_id
_entity_poly.type
_entity_poly.pdbx_seq_one_letter_code
_entity_poly.pdbx_strand_id
1 'polypeptide(L)'
;MNQPTTQANPKSPLTTEVIQEWLITNIAEQIEAEVDEIDISERLDSYGLDSAQAMLLAAKLEEFLGFELSPTLVWHYPTIEAFSERLAEESQDVDSRVLEQVDSDKLAQILSAIEQLSTEEVYTAVATEKQLIKEKNFND
;
A
#
# COMPACT_ATOMS: atom_id res chain seq x y z
N MET A 1 0.39 -11.71 -32.45
CA MET A 1 -0.54 -10.63 -32.06
C MET A 1 -0.21 -10.33 -30.60
N ASN A 2 0.29 -9.12 -30.38
CA ASN A 2 0.61 -8.38 -29.15
C ASN A 2 1.21 -9.15 -27.95
N GLN A 3 2.46 -8.78 -27.62
CA GLN A 3 3.29 -9.28 -26.52
C GLN A 3 2.92 -8.61 -25.16
N PRO A 4 3.66 -8.85 -24.07
CA PRO A 4 3.58 -9.93 -23.10
C PRO A 4 3.14 -9.45 -21.71
N THR A 5 2.67 -10.37 -20.87
CA THR A 5 2.49 -10.19 -19.42
C THR A 5 3.75 -9.60 -18.77
N THR A 6 3.68 -8.35 -18.30
CA THR A 6 4.73 -7.72 -17.50
C THR A 6 4.34 -7.75 -16.03
N GLN A 7 4.93 -8.71 -15.34
CA GLN A 7 5.16 -8.80 -13.90
C GLN A 7 5.29 -7.41 -13.24
N ALA A 8 4.32 -7.07 -12.40
CA ALA A 8 4.36 -5.90 -11.52
C ALA A 8 5.33 -6.11 -10.35
N ASN A 9 6.35 -5.22 -10.22
CA ASN A 9 6.98 -4.77 -8.96
C ASN A 9 8.04 -3.66 -9.24
N PRO A 10 8.37 -2.72 -8.33
CA PRO A 10 7.53 -1.84 -7.50
C PRO A 10 7.99 -0.36 -7.62
N LYS A 11 7.30 0.49 -8.40
CA LYS A 11 7.25 1.98 -8.28
C LYS A 11 6.47 2.65 -9.43
N SER A 12 5.52 1.95 -10.03
CA SER A 12 4.67 2.62 -11.01
C SER A 12 3.74 3.57 -10.26
N PRO A 13 3.63 4.84 -10.68
CA PRO A 13 2.62 5.72 -10.10
C PRO A 13 1.25 5.06 -10.21
N LEU A 14 0.45 5.18 -9.16
CA LEU A 14 -0.96 4.77 -9.17
C LEU A 14 -1.71 5.68 -10.15
N THR A 15 -1.67 5.29 -11.42
CA THR A 15 -2.34 5.98 -12.52
C THR A 15 -3.72 5.39 -12.73
N THR A 16 -4.60 6.16 -13.38
CA THR A 16 -5.95 5.71 -13.75
C THR A 16 -5.92 4.35 -14.45
N GLU A 17 -5.05 4.17 -15.45
CA GLU A 17 -4.94 2.92 -16.21
C GLU A 17 -4.58 1.73 -15.30
N VAL A 18 -3.62 1.89 -14.39
CA VAL A 18 -3.21 0.83 -13.46
C VAL A 18 -4.33 0.44 -12.49
N ILE A 19 -5.06 1.43 -11.97
CA ILE A 19 -6.19 1.19 -11.06
C ILE A 19 -7.35 0.55 -11.83
N GLN A 20 -7.60 0.98 -13.05
CA GLN A 20 -8.64 0.44 -13.92
C GLN A 20 -8.36 -1.03 -14.28
N GLU A 21 -7.15 -1.37 -14.70
CA GLU A 21 -6.75 -2.76 -14.98
C GLU A 21 -6.92 -3.65 -13.74
N TRP A 22 -6.57 -3.11 -12.56
CA TRP A 22 -6.74 -3.82 -11.30
C TRP A 22 -8.23 -4.07 -10.99
N LEU A 23 -9.09 -3.06 -11.15
CA LEU A 23 -10.52 -3.17 -10.95
C LEU A 23 -11.15 -4.18 -11.91
N ILE A 24 -10.83 -4.10 -13.19
CA ILE A 24 -11.30 -5.05 -14.22
C ILE A 24 -10.95 -6.48 -13.82
N THR A 25 -9.68 -6.72 -13.48
CA THR A 25 -9.19 -8.05 -13.12
C THR A 25 -9.89 -8.59 -11.88
N ASN A 26 -9.98 -7.80 -10.81
CA ASN A 26 -10.59 -8.27 -9.57
C ASN A 26 -12.11 -8.42 -9.67
N ILE A 27 -12.80 -7.55 -10.40
CA ILE A 27 -14.26 -7.68 -10.63
C ILE A 27 -14.54 -8.95 -11.45
N ALA A 28 -13.82 -9.15 -12.56
CA ALA A 28 -13.93 -10.36 -13.38
C ALA A 28 -13.72 -11.65 -12.56
N GLU A 29 -12.72 -11.66 -11.68
CA GLU A 29 -12.49 -12.78 -10.76
C GLU A 29 -13.64 -13.01 -9.78
N GLN A 30 -14.27 -11.95 -9.25
CA GLN A 30 -15.38 -12.12 -8.29
C GLN A 30 -16.66 -12.65 -8.95
N ILE A 31 -16.92 -12.28 -10.21
CA ILE A 31 -18.13 -12.67 -10.95
C ILE A 31 -17.92 -13.87 -11.89
N GLU A 32 -16.73 -14.46 -11.89
CA GLU A 32 -16.34 -15.58 -12.76
C GLU A 32 -16.52 -15.29 -14.27
N ALA A 33 -16.24 -14.05 -14.68
CA ALA A 33 -16.32 -13.59 -16.07
C ALA A 33 -14.92 -13.37 -16.71
N GLU A 34 -14.88 -13.19 -18.03
CA GLU A 34 -13.63 -12.78 -18.70
C GLU A 34 -13.39 -11.27 -18.52
N VAL A 35 -12.13 -10.85 -18.44
CA VAL A 35 -11.76 -9.42 -18.30
C VAL A 35 -12.27 -8.55 -19.46
N ASP A 36 -12.41 -9.13 -20.65
CA ASP A 36 -12.92 -8.46 -21.85
C ASP A 36 -14.44 -8.23 -21.80
N GLU A 37 -15.16 -8.88 -20.87
CA GLU A 37 -16.59 -8.69 -20.64
C GLU A 37 -16.88 -7.54 -19.66
N ILE A 38 -15.86 -6.99 -19.01
CA ILE A 38 -16.00 -5.88 -18.07
C ILE A 38 -15.94 -4.56 -18.82
N ASP A 39 -17.06 -3.83 -18.84
CA ASP A 39 -17.16 -2.49 -19.41
C ASP A 39 -16.80 -1.42 -18.37
N ILE A 40 -15.81 -0.61 -18.69
CA ILE A 40 -15.32 0.45 -17.81
C ILE A 40 -16.32 1.59 -17.60
N SER A 41 -17.25 1.77 -18.55
CA SER A 41 -18.33 2.75 -18.47
C SER A 41 -19.57 2.22 -17.75
N GLU A 42 -19.61 0.92 -17.43
CA GLU A 42 -20.70 0.29 -16.68
C GLU A 42 -20.57 0.58 -15.18
N ARG A 43 -21.72 0.55 -14.49
CA ARG A 43 -21.76 0.83 -13.05
C ARG A 43 -21.21 -0.36 -12.26
N LEU A 44 -20.45 -0.07 -11.21
CA LEU A 44 -19.94 -1.06 -10.24
C LEU A 44 -21.06 -1.91 -9.61
N ASP A 45 -22.22 -1.30 -9.33
CA ASP A 45 -23.40 -2.00 -8.79
C ASP A 45 -24.11 -2.91 -9.79
N SER A 46 -23.88 -2.72 -11.09
CA SER A 46 -24.56 -3.48 -12.15
C SER A 46 -23.91 -4.85 -12.40
N TYR A 47 -22.68 -5.05 -11.95
CA TYR A 47 -21.99 -6.35 -11.96
C TYR A 47 -22.55 -7.36 -10.96
N GLY A 48 -23.50 -6.97 -10.11
CA GLY A 48 -24.19 -7.88 -9.21
C GLY A 48 -23.32 -8.44 -8.08
N LEU A 49 -22.27 -7.72 -7.69
CA LEU A 49 -21.43 -8.07 -6.55
C LEU A 49 -22.29 -8.19 -5.29
N ASP A 50 -22.21 -9.33 -4.61
CA ASP A 50 -22.83 -9.48 -3.30
C ASP A 50 -22.09 -8.63 -2.25
N SER A 51 -22.72 -8.41 -1.10
CA SER A 51 -22.14 -7.57 -0.04
C SER A 51 -20.78 -8.08 0.47
N ALA A 52 -20.53 -9.39 0.43
CA ALA A 52 -19.26 -9.96 0.87
C ALA A 52 -18.16 -9.78 -0.19
N GLN A 53 -18.49 -9.98 -1.48
CA GLN A 53 -17.62 -9.73 -2.62
C GLN A 53 -17.25 -8.24 -2.71
N ALA A 54 -18.22 -7.33 -2.55
CA ALA A 54 -17.98 -5.90 -2.55
C ALA A 54 -17.06 -5.46 -1.39
N MET A 55 -17.27 -6.02 -0.19
CA MET A 55 -16.43 -5.73 0.97
C MET A 55 -15.00 -6.28 0.79
N LEU A 56 -14.86 -7.48 0.21
CA LEU A 56 -13.55 -8.07 -0.10
C LEU A 56 -12.80 -7.26 -1.17
N LEU A 57 -13.51 -6.83 -2.22
CA LEU A 57 -12.96 -5.98 -3.27
C LEU A 57 -12.47 -4.65 -2.69
N ALA A 58 -13.27 -4.01 -1.82
CA ALA A 58 -12.90 -2.77 -1.15
C ALA A 58 -11.64 -2.93 -0.28
N ALA A 59 -11.58 -3.98 0.55
CA ALA A 59 -10.42 -4.25 1.40
C ALA A 59 -9.14 -4.49 0.59
N LYS A 60 -9.24 -5.29 -0.49
CA LYS A 60 -8.12 -5.52 -1.41
C LYS A 60 -7.68 -4.23 -2.12
N LEU A 61 -8.62 -3.36 -2.44
CA LEU A 61 -8.35 -2.10 -3.13
C LEU A 61 -7.65 -1.10 -2.21
N GLU A 62 -8.05 -1.01 -0.94
CA GLU A 62 -7.35 -0.22 0.08
C GLU A 62 -5.91 -0.67 0.28
N GLU A 63 -5.68 -1.99 0.34
CA GLU A 63 -4.33 -2.57 0.42
C GLU A 63 -3.49 -2.23 -0.82
N PHE A 64 -4.10 -2.30 -2.01
CA PHE A 64 -3.44 -1.96 -3.27
C PHE A 64 -3.09 -0.46 -3.38
N LEU A 65 -3.97 0.42 -2.92
CA LEU A 65 -3.82 1.87 -2.98
C LEU A 65 -2.92 2.42 -1.86
N GLY A 66 -2.84 1.74 -0.72
CA GLY A 66 -2.09 2.19 0.45
C GLY A 66 -2.79 3.29 1.25
N PHE A 67 -4.07 3.55 1.00
CA PHE A 67 -4.91 4.48 1.77
C PHE A 67 -6.34 3.95 1.92
N GLU A 68 -7.05 4.45 2.94
CA GLU A 68 -8.43 4.05 3.25
C GLU A 68 -9.42 4.67 2.28
N LEU A 69 -10.37 3.89 1.80
CA LEU A 69 -11.38 4.32 0.84
C LEU A 69 -12.61 4.83 1.57
N SER A 70 -13.07 6.03 1.20
CA SER A 70 -14.39 6.45 1.67
C SER A 70 -15.49 5.67 0.94
N PRO A 71 -16.39 4.97 1.66
CA PRO A 71 -17.47 4.20 1.05
C PRO A 71 -18.49 5.08 0.31
N THR A 72 -18.43 6.40 0.48
CA THR A 72 -19.25 7.36 -0.26
C THR A 72 -18.77 7.58 -1.69
N LEU A 73 -17.51 7.27 -2.02
CA LEU A 73 -16.94 7.53 -3.34
C LEU A 73 -17.67 6.76 -4.45
N VAL A 74 -18.07 5.51 -4.18
CA VAL A 74 -18.79 4.69 -5.17
C VAL A 74 -20.15 5.29 -5.58
N TRP A 75 -20.75 6.12 -4.72
CA TRP A 75 -22.00 6.82 -5.03
C TRP A 75 -21.77 8.04 -5.94
N HIS A 76 -20.63 8.70 -5.79
CA HIS A 76 -20.26 9.86 -6.59
C HIS A 76 -19.63 9.47 -7.94
N TYR A 77 -18.91 8.35 -7.95
CA TYR A 77 -18.17 7.82 -9.08
C TYR A 77 -18.60 6.37 -9.31
N PRO A 78 -19.78 6.14 -9.90
CA PRO A 78 -20.38 4.81 -9.95
C PRO A 78 -19.81 3.91 -11.05
N THR A 79 -19.03 4.45 -12.00
CA THR A 79 -18.43 3.69 -13.10
C THR A 79 -16.97 3.37 -12.80
N ILE A 80 -16.44 2.29 -13.38
CA ILE A 80 -15.03 1.90 -13.19
C ILE A 80 -14.10 3.03 -13.67
N GLU A 81 -14.40 3.64 -14.81
CA GLU A 81 -13.66 4.79 -15.37
C GLU A 81 -13.58 5.94 -14.36
N ALA A 82 -14.73 6.50 -13.97
CA ALA A 82 -14.77 7.67 -13.09
C ALA A 82 -14.22 7.35 -11.68
N PHE A 83 -14.39 6.13 -11.20
CA PHE A 83 -13.86 5.71 -9.92
C PHE A 83 -12.33 5.61 -9.97
N SER A 84 -11.78 4.97 -11.01
CA SER A 84 -10.33 4.85 -11.20
C SER A 84 -9.63 6.21 -11.35
N GLU A 85 -10.24 7.16 -12.07
CA GLU A 85 -9.73 8.53 -12.19
C GLU A 85 -9.66 9.21 -10.83
N ARG A 86 -10.75 9.13 -10.05
CA ARG A 86 -10.78 9.76 -8.73
C ARG A 86 -9.74 9.17 -7.78
N LEU A 87 -9.53 7.85 -7.82
CA LEU A 87 -8.55 7.17 -6.97
C LEU A 87 -7.11 7.54 -7.34
N ALA A 88 -6.83 7.73 -8.62
CA ALA A 88 -5.53 8.21 -9.08
C ALA A 88 -5.25 9.64 -8.58
N GLU A 89 -6.25 10.52 -8.61
CA GLU A 89 -6.14 11.87 -8.04
C GLU A 89 -5.87 11.85 -6.53
N GLU A 90 -6.62 11.02 -5.78
CA GLU A 90 -6.43 10.88 -4.32
C GLU A 90 -5.03 10.35 -3.98
N SER A 91 -4.50 9.40 -4.74
CA SER A 91 -3.12 8.93 -4.53
C SER A 91 -2.09 10.04 -4.68
N GLN A 92 -2.29 10.95 -5.64
CA GLN A 92 -1.39 12.08 -5.86
C GLN A 92 -1.52 13.17 -4.78
N ASP A 93 -2.73 13.37 -4.23
CA ASP A 93 -2.97 14.24 -3.08
C ASP A 93 -2.31 13.69 -1.81
N VAL A 94 -2.41 12.38 -1.57
CA VAL A 94 -1.75 11.72 -0.43
C VAL A 94 -0.23 11.84 -0.54
N ASP A 95 0.36 11.58 -1.71
CA ASP A 95 1.80 11.74 -1.95
C ASP A 95 2.28 13.18 -1.68
N SER A 96 1.50 14.18 -2.08
CA SER A 96 1.85 15.59 -1.85
C SER A 96 1.70 16.01 -0.38
N ARG A 97 0.67 15.51 0.33
CA ARG A 97 0.46 15.78 1.76
C ARG A 97 1.45 15.08 2.66
N VAL A 98 1.89 13.87 2.34
CA VAL A 98 2.96 13.18 3.09
C VAL A 98 4.26 13.98 3.01
N LEU A 99 4.56 14.62 1.87
CA LEU A 99 5.75 15.45 1.71
C LEU A 99 5.64 16.82 2.40
N GLU A 100 4.44 17.38 2.54
CA GLU A 100 4.21 18.63 3.30
C GLU A 100 4.04 18.43 4.81
N GLN A 101 3.63 17.23 5.26
CA GLN A 101 3.32 16.94 6.65
C GLN A 101 4.46 16.23 7.39
N VAL A 102 5.63 16.12 6.78
CA VAL A 102 6.85 15.87 7.53
C VAL A 102 7.23 17.17 8.23
N ASP A 103 6.72 17.36 9.45
CA ASP A 103 7.16 18.44 10.34
C ASP A 103 8.69 18.44 10.36
N SER A 104 9.29 19.45 9.72
CA SER A 104 10.75 19.56 9.63
C SER A 104 11.39 19.59 11.03
N ASP A 105 10.66 20.10 12.03
CA ASP A 105 11.03 20.05 13.45
C ASP A 105 11.02 18.64 14.02
N LYS A 106 10.08 17.79 13.61
CA LYS A 106 10.00 16.39 14.04
C LYS A 106 11.08 15.53 13.36
N LEU A 107 11.40 15.81 12.09
CA LEU A 107 12.56 15.21 11.42
C LEU A 107 13.88 15.63 12.04
N ALA A 108 14.04 16.91 12.37
CA ALA A 108 15.23 17.42 13.06
C ALA A 108 15.37 16.79 14.45
N GLN A 109 14.27 16.58 15.18
CA GLN A 109 14.28 15.83 16.44
C GLN A 109 14.67 14.36 16.26
N ILE A 110 14.17 13.68 15.22
CA ILE A 110 14.53 12.28 14.94
C ILE A 110 16.01 12.16 14.54
N LEU A 111 16.50 13.04 13.66
CA LEU A 111 17.91 13.08 13.25
C LEU A 111 18.81 13.40 14.44
N SER A 112 18.43 14.37 15.27
CA SER A 112 19.16 14.71 16.50
C SER A 112 19.17 13.55 17.51
N ALA A 113 18.07 12.79 17.63
CA ALA A 113 18.00 11.63 18.51
C ALA A 113 18.88 10.47 18.00
N ILE A 114 18.96 10.27 16.69
CA ILE A 114 19.84 9.27 16.06
C ILE A 114 21.32 9.66 16.21
N GLU A 115 21.66 10.95 16.14
CA GLU A 115 23.04 11.43 16.38
C GLU A 115 23.45 11.35 17.87
N GLN A 116 22.49 11.46 18.80
CA GLN A 116 22.74 11.31 20.24
C GLN A 116 22.79 9.86 20.72
N LEU A 117 22.27 8.92 19.92
CA LEU A 117 22.56 7.49 20.09
C LEU A 117 24.03 7.26 19.73
N SER A 118 24.89 7.47 20.72
CA SER A 118 26.31 7.17 20.61
C SER A 118 26.46 5.68 20.30
N THR A 119 27.04 5.34 19.14
CA THR A 119 27.41 3.97 18.71
C THR A 119 28.37 3.24 19.68
N GLU A 120 28.66 3.83 20.83
CA GLU A 120 29.64 3.41 21.85
C GLU A 120 29.02 2.51 22.93
N GLU A 121 27.71 2.64 23.24
CA GLU A 121 27.07 1.83 24.29
C GLU A 121 26.75 0.40 23.82
N VAL A 122 26.47 0.21 22.52
CA VAL A 122 26.18 -1.12 21.95
C VAL A 122 27.45 -1.99 21.93
N TYR A 123 28.64 -1.41 21.75
CA TYR A 123 29.89 -2.19 21.73
C TYR A 123 30.42 -2.54 23.14
N THR A 124 30.23 -1.67 24.15
CA THR A 124 30.68 -1.95 25.52
C THR A 124 29.75 -2.94 26.27
N ALA A 125 28.45 -2.93 26.00
CA ALA A 125 27.51 -3.89 26.59
C ALA A 125 27.81 -5.33 26.14
N VAL A 126 28.09 -5.55 24.85
CA VAL A 126 28.41 -6.88 24.29
C VAL A 126 29.81 -7.37 24.73
N ALA A 127 30.76 -6.45 24.94
CA ALA A 127 32.10 -6.79 25.42
C ALA A 127 32.12 -7.27 26.87
N THR A 128 31.21 -6.78 27.72
CA THR A 128 31.15 -7.16 29.14
C THR A 128 30.54 -8.56 29.34
N GLU A 129 29.58 -8.95 28.50
CA GLU A 129 28.91 -10.26 28.62
C GLU A 129 29.79 -11.45 28.20
N LYS A 130 30.72 -11.27 27.24
CA LYS A 130 31.67 -12.33 26.87
C LYS A 130 32.73 -12.65 27.93
N GLN A 131 33.01 -11.73 28.85
CA GLN A 131 33.99 -11.94 29.92
C GLN A 131 33.38 -12.76 31.07
N LEU A 132 32.12 -12.51 31.44
CA LEU A 132 31.40 -13.21 32.52
C LEU A 132 31.09 -14.68 32.21
N ILE A 133 30.97 -15.06 30.93
CA ILE A 133 30.68 -16.46 30.53
C ILE A 133 31.96 -17.33 30.54
N LYS A 134 33.17 -16.75 30.48
CA LYS A 134 34.42 -17.52 30.53
C LYS A 134 34.87 -17.91 31.95
N GLU A 135 34.52 -17.15 32.99
CA GLU A 135 34.94 -17.46 34.37
C GLU A 135 34.04 -18.48 35.09
N LYS A 136 32.82 -18.72 34.61
CA LYS A 136 31.92 -19.73 35.21
C LYS A 136 32.15 -21.17 34.73
N ASN A 137 32.93 -21.39 33.66
CA ASN A 137 33.19 -22.71 33.08
C ASN A 137 34.57 -23.30 33.42
N PHE A 138 35.31 -22.72 34.38
CA PHE A 138 36.63 -23.23 34.79
C PHE A 138 36.67 -23.69 36.26
N ASN A 139 35.53 -23.91 36.92
CA ASN A 139 35.53 -24.30 38.33
C ASN A 139 34.57 -25.45 38.70
N ASP A 140 34.35 -26.38 37.77
CA ASP A 140 33.89 -27.75 38.07
C ASP A 140 34.73 -28.75 37.27
#